data_AF-A0A382PH31-F1
#
_entry.id   AF-A0A382PH31-F1
#
_cell.length_a   1.000
_cell.length_b   1.000
_cell.length_c   1.000
_cell.angle_alpha   90.00
_cell.angle_beta   90.00
_cell.angle_gamma   90.00
#
_symmetry.space_group_name_H-M   'P 1'
#
loop_
_entity.id
_entity.type
_entity.pdbx_description
1 polymer ?
#
loop_
_entity_poly.entity_id
_entity_poly.type
_entity_poly.pdbx_seq_one_letter_code
_entity_poly.pdbx_strand_id
1 'polypeptide(L)'
;MQYYGSLLKMNTVLENPVQYSLTLGDVKLSINELIGRYILFKWERQINCIVCGRKTNKSFAQGFCYPCFINAPETSECILRPQLCQAQDGISRNMEWAEKHCLQDHFVYLAISSGVKVGVTRSEQISTRWMDQGAWQAIKLAQTPNRYLAGLIEVKLKEHVS
;
A
#
# COMPACT_ATOMS: atom_id res chain seq x y z
N MET A 1 4.41 -28.11 8.79
CA MET A 1 5.37 -27.02 9.08
C MET A 1 4.67 -26.00 9.94
N GLN A 2 5.33 -25.45 10.96
CA GLN A 2 4.78 -24.43 11.84
C GLN A 2 5.75 -23.25 11.90
N TYR A 3 5.23 -22.04 11.70
CA TYR A 3 6.00 -20.80 11.71
C TYR A 3 5.38 -19.83 12.71
N TYR A 4 6.21 -18.97 13.30
CA TYR A 4 5.80 -17.98 14.28
C TYR A 4 6.53 -16.67 14.01
N GLY A 5 5.82 -15.55 14.10
CA GLY A 5 6.41 -14.23 13.91
C GLY A 5 5.37 -13.14 13.75
N SER A 6 5.83 -11.88 13.71
CA SER A 6 4.97 -10.76 13.36
C SER A 6 4.66 -10.80 11.87
N LEU A 7 3.38 -10.80 11.52
CA LEU A 7 2.94 -10.76 10.13
C LEU A 7 3.20 -9.38 9.54
N LEU A 8 4.01 -9.34 8.48
CA LEU A 8 4.31 -8.12 7.73
C LEU A 8 3.65 -8.15 6.35
N LYS A 9 3.68 -7.01 5.65
CA LYS A 9 3.16 -6.91 4.28
C LYS A 9 3.81 -8.00 3.42
N MET A 10 2.97 -8.72 2.67
CA MET A 10 3.41 -9.71 1.69
C MET A 10 4.24 -9.02 0.59
N ASN A 11 5.37 -9.62 0.22
CA ASN A 11 6.19 -9.12 -0.87
C ASN A 11 5.80 -9.79 -2.18
N THR A 12 5.84 -9.02 -3.27
CA THR A 12 5.49 -9.47 -4.61
C THR A 12 6.63 -9.22 -5.57
N VAL A 13 6.90 -10.20 -6.45
CA VAL A 13 7.88 -10.08 -7.53
C VAL A 13 7.18 -10.35 -8.86
N LEU A 14 7.36 -9.44 -9.81
CA LEU A 14 6.77 -9.54 -11.14
C LEU A 14 7.48 -10.64 -11.95
N GLU A 15 6.89 -11.82 -11.95
CA GLU A 15 7.25 -12.98 -12.75
C GLU A 15 6.00 -13.58 -13.41
N ASN A 16 6.15 -14.68 -14.14
CA ASN A 16 5.05 -15.40 -14.76
C ASN A 16 5.02 -16.87 -14.28
N PRO A 17 4.18 -17.24 -13.29
CA PRO A 17 3.24 -16.39 -12.54
C PRO A 17 3.94 -15.46 -11.53
N VAL A 18 3.23 -14.43 -11.04
CA VAL A 18 3.72 -13.52 -9.99
C VAL A 18 4.10 -14.31 -8.74
N GLN A 19 5.28 -14.02 -8.15
CA GLN A 19 5.72 -14.67 -6.93
C GLN A 19 5.30 -13.87 -5.69
N TYR A 20 4.65 -14.54 -4.75
CA TYR A 20 4.18 -14.00 -3.48
C TYR A 20 4.94 -14.63 -2.33
N SER A 21 5.51 -13.79 -1.46
CA SER A 21 6.18 -14.25 -0.24
C SER A 21 5.61 -13.61 1.02
N LEU A 22 5.17 -14.45 1.95
CA LEU A 22 4.67 -14.03 3.26
C LEU A 22 5.85 -13.85 4.21
N THR A 23 5.91 -12.69 4.87
CA THR A 23 6.94 -12.39 5.86
C THR A 23 6.37 -12.52 7.28
N LEU A 24 6.97 -13.40 8.07
CA LEU A 24 6.64 -13.68 9.47
C LEU A 24 7.90 -13.51 10.31
N GLY A 25 8.09 -12.31 10.89
CA GLY A 25 9.37 -11.95 11.50
C GLY A 25 10.51 -12.06 10.49
N ASP A 26 11.51 -12.88 10.81
CA ASP A 26 12.67 -13.12 9.93
C ASP A 26 12.43 -14.22 8.88
N VAL A 27 11.27 -14.90 8.94
CA VAL A 27 10.93 -15.98 8.02
C VAL A 27 10.22 -15.42 6.79
N LYS A 28 10.69 -15.81 5.60
CA LYS A 28 9.99 -15.59 4.32
C LYS A 28 9.49 -16.92 3.78
N LEU A 29 8.19 -17.01 3.51
CA LEU A 29 7.54 -18.21 2.99
C LEU A 29 7.02 -17.95 1.58
N SER A 30 7.37 -18.82 0.62
CA SER A 30 6.78 -18.84 -0.71
C SER A 30 5.32 -19.29 -0.61
N ILE A 31 4.39 -18.37 -0.87
CA ILE A 31 2.94 -18.67 -0.77
C ILE A 31 2.45 -19.41 -2.00
N ASN A 32 3.09 -19.20 -3.15
CA ASN A 32 2.78 -19.89 -4.39
C ASN A 32 2.83 -21.42 -4.21
N GLU A 33 3.81 -21.93 -3.47
CA GLU A 33 3.97 -23.37 -3.18
C GLU A 33 2.90 -23.97 -2.27
N LEU A 34 2.14 -23.10 -1.57
CA LEU A 34 1.09 -23.50 -0.64
C LEU A 34 -0.30 -23.50 -1.28
N ILE A 35 -0.43 -23.13 -2.56
CA ILE A 35 -1.70 -23.19 -3.29
C ILE A 35 -2.22 -24.63 -3.28
N GLY A 36 -3.52 -24.80 -2.96
CA GLY A 36 -4.17 -26.11 -2.84
C GLY A 36 -3.91 -26.84 -1.52
N ARG A 37 -3.12 -26.25 -0.60
CA ARG A 37 -2.87 -26.83 0.74
C ARG A 37 -3.79 -26.20 1.79
N TYR A 38 -4.04 -26.96 2.87
CA TYR A 38 -4.73 -26.44 4.05
C TYR A 38 -3.79 -25.62 4.91
N ILE A 39 -4.15 -24.36 5.20
CA ILE A 39 -3.35 -23.43 6.00
C ILE A 39 -4.18 -23.00 7.22
N LEU A 40 -3.57 -23.05 8.40
CA LEU A 40 -4.19 -22.60 9.64
C LEU A 40 -3.42 -21.41 10.21
N PHE A 41 -4.13 -20.32 10.47
CA PHE A 41 -3.60 -19.15 11.16
C PHE A 41 -4.05 -19.16 12.63
N LYS A 42 -3.10 -19.02 13.55
CA LYS A 42 -3.38 -18.84 14.98
C LYS A 42 -2.88 -17.47 15.41
N TRP A 43 -3.78 -16.64 15.90
CA TRP A 43 -3.43 -15.30 16.40
C TRP A 43 -3.08 -15.34 17.89
N GLU A 44 -1.86 -14.93 18.20
CA GLU A 44 -1.27 -14.98 19.54
C GLU A 44 -1.57 -13.72 20.37
N ARG A 45 -2.57 -12.93 19.95
CA ARG A 45 -3.03 -11.71 20.63
C ARG A 45 -1.93 -10.67 20.87
N GLN A 46 -0.92 -10.68 20.00
CA GLN A 46 0.17 -9.71 20.00
C GLN A 46 0.16 -8.93 18.70
N ILE A 47 0.29 -7.62 18.85
CA ILE A 47 0.48 -6.68 17.74
C ILE A 47 1.68 -5.83 18.13
N ASN A 48 2.66 -5.75 17.24
CA ASN A 48 3.84 -4.92 17.40
C ASN A 48 3.81 -3.81 16.35
N CYS A 49 4.13 -2.59 16.76
CA CYS A 49 4.24 -1.47 15.84
C CYS A 49 5.36 -1.74 14.83
N ILE A 50 5.10 -1.60 13.53
CA ILE A 50 6.11 -1.82 12.48
C ILE A 50 7.22 -0.77 12.47
N VAL A 51 7.00 0.39 13.09
CA VAL A 51 7.98 1.49 13.16
C VAL A 51 8.82 1.44 14.43
N CYS A 52 8.17 1.33 15.59
CA CYS A 52 8.87 1.43 16.88
C CYS A 52 8.96 0.11 17.66
N GLY A 53 8.42 -0.99 17.11
CA GLY A 53 8.44 -2.31 17.74
C GLY A 53 7.54 -2.47 18.97
N ARG A 54 6.97 -1.38 19.51
CA ARG A 54 6.19 -1.46 20.77
C ARG A 54 4.97 -2.37 20.62
N LYS A 55 4.67 -3.12 21.69
CA LYS A 55 3.42 -3.85 21.81
C LYS A 55 2.23 -2.88 21.90
N THR A 56 1.15 -3.18 21.20
CA THR A 56 -0.09 -2.39 21.19
C THR A 56 -1.30 -3.33 21.18
N ASN A 57 -2.43 -2.84 21.70
CA ASN A 57 -3.70 -3.58 21.70
C ASN A 57 -4.48 -3.41 20.39
N LYS A 58 -4.14 -2.38 19.61
CA LYS A 58 -4.77 -2.06 18.32
C LYS A 58 -3.71 -1.69 17.29
N SER A 59 -3.98 -2.07 16.03
CA SER A 59 -3.19 -1.67 14.88
C SER A 59 -3.90 -0.55 14.12
N PHE A 60 -3.17 0.47 13.73
CA PHE A 60 -3.62 1.57 12.89
C PHE A 60 -2.85 1.54 11.56
N ALA A 61 -3.48 1.95 10.45
CA ALA A 61 -2.84 2.03 9.13
C ALA A 61 -1.96 0.81 8.77
N GLN A 62 -2.47 -0.41 8.99
CA GLN A 62 -1.80 -1.67 8.67
C GLN A 62 -0.50 -1.98 9.44
N GLY A 63 -0.30 -1.44 10.64
CA GLY A 63 0.83 -1.88 11.49
C GLY A 63 1.33 -0.88 12.52
N PHE A 64 0.73 0.29 12.66
CA PHE A 64 1.21 1.36 13.52
C PHE A 64 0.52 1.31 14.89
N CYS A 65 1.27 1.65 15.94
CA CYS A 65 0.67 2.10 17.19
C CYS A 65 0.10 3.52 17.06
N TYR A 66 -0.79 3.93 17.96
CA TYR A 66 -1.44 5.24 17.88
C TYR A 66 -0.48 6.44 17.80
N PRO A 67 0.59 6.54 18.62
CA PRO A 67 1.55 7.64 18.50
C PRO A 67 2.27 7.67 17.15
N CYS A 68 2.70 6.52 16.62
CA CYS A 68 3.33 6.48 15.29
C CYS A 68 2.32 6.83 14.19
N PHE A 69 1.07 6.38 14.30
CA PHE A 69 0.03 6.69 13.34
C PHE A 69 -0.27 8.20 13.22
N ILE A 70 -0.23 8.96 14.32
CA ILE A 70 -0.47 10.41 14.28
C ILE A 70 0.74 11.18 13.73
N ASN A 71 1.96 10.71 14.00
CA ASN A 71 3.15 11.50 13.72
C ASN A 71 3.85 11.12 12.41
N ALA A 72 3.75 9.86 11.97
CA ALA A 72 4.47 9.39 10.80
C ALA A 72 3.92 10.05 9.51
N PRO A 73 4.79 10.50 8.59
CA PRO A 73 4.35 11.10 7.33
C PRO A 73 3.69 10.07 6.39
N GLU A 74 4.09 8.80 6.44
CA GLU A 74 3.51 7.72 5.65
C GLU A 74 2.07 7.34 6.08
N THR A 75 1.60 7.85 7.21
CA THR A 75 0.21 7.70 7.69
C THR A 75 -0.60 9.00 7.58
N SER A 76 -0.10 10.00 6.88
CA SER A 76 -0.85 11.23 6.58
C SER A 76 -2.14 10.92 5.81
N GLU A 77 -3.19 11.73 6.01
CA GLU A 77 -4.50 11.50 5.38
C GLU A 77 -4.41 11.45 3.85
N CYS A 78 -3.54 12.27 3.26
CA CYS A 78 -3.29 12.30 1.81
C CYS A 78 -2.76 10.98 1.24
N ILE A 79 -2.27 10.06 2.08
CA ILE A 79 -1.85 8.72 1.66
C ILE A 79 -3.05 7.86 1.29
N LEU A 80 -4.17 8.02 2.00
CA LEU A 80 -5.43 7.33 1.74
C LEU A 80 -6.34 8.13 0.79
N ARG A 81 -6.27 9.46 0.86
CA ARG A 81 -7.08 10.40 0.09
C ARG A 81 -6.18 11.37 -0.66
N PRO A 82 -5.63 10.99 -1.82
CA PRO A 82 -4.65 11.79 -2.56
C PRO A 82 -5.11 13.23 -2.83
N GLN A 83 -6.41 13.45 -3.02
CA GLN A 83 -7.04 14.76 -3.24
C GLN A 83 -6.95 15.73 -2.04
N LEU A 84 -6.60 15.25 -0.85
CA LEU A 84 -6.40 16.07 0.35
C LEU A 84 -4.93 16.43 0.57
N CYS A 85 -4.05 16.12 -0.38
CA CYS A 85 -2.64 16.50 -0.28
C CYS A 85 -2.49 18.03 -0.39
N GLN A 86 -1.78 18.63 0.56
CA GLN A 86 -1.44 20.07 0.59
C GLN A 86 0.08 20.30 0.52
N ALA A 87 0.84 19.27 0.14
CA ALA A 87 2.31 19.37 0.08
C ALA A 87 2.77 20.45 -0.91
N GLN A 88 2.01 20.68 -1.99
CA GLN A 88 2.28 21.73 -2.98
C GLN A 88 2.20 23.14 -2.40
N ASP A 89 1.48 23.30 -1.29
CA ASP A 89 1.30 24.56 -0.57
C ASP A 89 2.30 24.68 0.61
N GLY A 90 3.27 23.75 0.71
CA GLY A 90 4.23 23.71 1.80
C GLY A 90 3.71 23.09 3.10
N ILE A 91 2.56 22.41 3.07
CA ILE A 91 1.89 21.86 4.26
C ILE A 91 2.01 20.33 4.28
N SER A 92 2.83 19.81 5.19
CA SER A 92 3.00 18.38 5.46
C SER A 92 3.47 18.15 6.90
N ARG A 93 3.25 16.93 7.43
CA ARG A 93 3.88 16.49 8.70
C ARG A 93 5.41 16.49 8.61
N ASN A 94 5.93 16.23 7.41
CA ASN A 94 7.35 16.30 7.09
C ASN A 94 7.49 16.69 5.61
N MET A 95 8.12 17.83 5.34
CA MET A 95 8.25 18.36 3.98
C MET A 95 9.28 17.60 3.15
N GLU A 96 10.41 17.21 3.72
CA GLU A 96 11.43 16.41 3.03
C GLU A 96 10.86 15.06 2.55
N TRP A 97 10.03 14.44 3.39
CA TRP A 97 9.30 13.23 3.01
C TRP A 97 8.26 13.53 1.92
N ALA A 98 7.50 14.62 2.04
CA ALA A 98 6.50 14.99 1.05
C ALA A 98 7.11 15.33 -0.33
N GLU A 99 8.29 15.94 -0.38
CA GLU A 99 9.03 16.14 -1.62
C GLU A 99 9.32 14.79 -2.30
N LYS A 100 9.81 13.82 -1.52
CA LYS A 100 10.15 12.48 -1.98
C LYS A 100 8.97 11.53 -2.20
N HIS A 101 7.73 11.89 -1.81
CA HIS A 101 6.57 10.97 -1.84
C HIS A 101 5.25 11.57 -2.38
N CYS A 102 5.12 12.90 -2.40
CA CYS A 102 3.92 13.63 -2.81
C CYS A 102 4.20 14.58 -3.97
N LEU A 103 5.33 15.29 -3.96
CA LEU A 103 5.75 16.26 -4.99
C LEU A 103 6.67 15.62 -6.03
N GLN A 104 6.18 14.53 -6.60
CA GLN A 104 6.82 13.87 -7.72
C GLN A 104 5.74 13.39 -8.70
N ASP A 105 6.18 12.86 -9.83
CA ASP A 105 5.27 12.27 -10.80
C ASP A 105 4.42 11.13 -10.21
N HIS A 106 3.11 11.31 -10.31
CA HIS A 106 2.11 10.31 -9.99
C HIS A 106 1.39 9.89 -11.26
N PHE A 107 0.99 8.62 -11.30
CA PHE A 107 0.19 8.06 -12.36
C PHE A 107 -1.20 7.72 -11.86
N VAL A 108 -2.19 8.18 -12.61
CA VAL A 108 -3.56 7.67 -12.53
C VAL A 108 -3.66 6.49 -13.48
N TYR A 109 -4.18 5.37 -13.00
CA TYR A 109 -4.36 4.16 -13.81
C TYR A 109 -5.76 3.59 -13.65
N LEU A 110 -6.15 2.80 -14.65
CA LEU A 110 -7.28 1.88 -14.56
C LEU A 110 -6.72 0.46 -14.44
N ALA A 111 -7.20 -0.30 -13.46
CA ALA A 111 -6.80 -1.68 -13.25
C ALA A 111 -8.04 -2.58 -13.19
N ILE A 112 -7.98 -3.73 -13.82
CA ILE A 112 -9.06 -4.72 -13.83
C ILE A 112 -8.66 -5.87 -12.92
N SER A 113 -9.41 -6.06 -11.83
CA SER A 113 -9.39 -7.29 -11.04
C SER A 113 -10.74 -7.99 -11.17
N SER A 114 -11.64 -7.82 -10.20
CA SER A 114 -13.05 -8.25 -10.31
C SER A 114 -13.92 -7.24 -11.07
N GLY A 115 -13.43 -6.02 -11.21
CA GLY A 115 -14.06 -4.89 -11.90
C GLY A 115 -12.98 -3.84 -12.21
N VAL A 116 -13.36 -2.77 -12.91
CA VAL A 116 -12.45 -1.67 -13.22
C VAL A 116 -12.27 -0.81 -11.98
N LYS A 117 -11.02 -0.52 -11.62
CA LYS A 117 -10.68 0.34 -10.49
C LYS A 117 -9.81 1.49 -10.97
N VAL A 118 -10.13 2.69 -10.50
CA VAL A 118 -9.27 3.86 -10.65
C VAL A 118 -8.31 3.89 -9.46
N GLY A 119 -7.02 4.06 -9.72
CA GLY A 119 -6.04 4.19 -8.66
C GLY A 119 -4.95 5.19 -8.98
N VAL A 120 -4.29 5.66 -7.92
CA VAL A 120 -3.12 6.54 -7.97
C VAL A 120 -1.90 5.80 -7.43
N THR A 121 -0.77 5.96 -8.08
CA THR A 121 0.52 5.43 -7.60
C THR A 121 1.69 6.27 -8.12
N ARG A 122 2.86 6.08 -7.52
CA ARG A 122 4.12 6.67 -7.98
C ARG A 122 4.73 5.84 -9.10
N SER A 123 5.56 6.46 -9.94
CA SER A 123 6.25 5.83 -11.07
C SER A 123 6.88 4.47 -10.72
N GLU A 124 7.61 4.41 -9.61
CA GLU A 124 8.37 3.24 -9.16
C GLU A 124 7.50 2.06 -8.70
N GLN A 125 6.26 2.32 -8.29
CA GLN A 125 5.41 1.33 -7.59
C GLN A 125 4.23 0.84 -8.43
N ILE A 126 4.20 1.12 -9.73
CA ILE A 126 3.06 0.79 -10.60
C ILE A 126 2.79 -0.72 -10.62
N SER A 127 3.81 -1.51 -10.96
CA SER A 127 3.68 -2.97 -11.08
C SER A 127 3.29 -3.61 -9.75
N THR A 128 3.99 -3.26 -8.66
CA THR A 128 3.69 -3.75 -7.31
C THR A 128 2.27 -3.42 -6.90
N ARG A 129 1.78 -2.21 -7.19
CA ARG A 129 0.42 -1.79 -6.80
C ARG A 129 -0.66 -2.58 -7.53
N TRP A 130 -0.45 -2.90 -8.81
CA TRP A 130 -1.36 -3.73 -9.59
C TRP A 130 -1.39 -5.18 -9.08
N MET A 131 -0.22 -5.74 -8.76
CA MET A 131 -0.10 -7.09 -8.16
C MET A 131 -0.79 -7.16 -6.79
N ASP A 132 -0.59 -6.15 -5.93
CA ASP A 132 -1.25 -6.05 -4.61
C ASP A 132 -2.79 -5.99 -4.72
N GLN A 133 -3.33 -5.49 -5.84
CA GLN A 133 -4.77 -5.40 -6.09
C GLN A 133 -5.35 -6.61 -6.82
N GLY A 134 -4.51 -7.59 -7.17
CA GLY A 134 -4.91 -8.74 -7.99
C GLY A 134 -5.36 -8.34 -9.39
N ALA A 135 -4.78 -7.27 -9.94
CA ALA A 135 -5.13 -6.82 -11.29
C ALA A 135 -4.50 -7.73 -12.34
N TRP A 136 -5.30 -8.23 -13.29
CA TRP A 136 -4.83 -9.04 -14.41
C TRP A 136 -4.59 -8.20 -15.68
N GLN A 137 -5.16 -6.99 -15.74
CA GLN A 137 -4.88 -5.97 -16.75
C GLN A 137 -4.88 -4.58 -16.14
N ALA A 138 -4.07 -3.68 -16.67
CA ALA A 138 -4.08 -2.28 -16.28
C ALA A 138 -3.55 -1.36 -17.39
N ILE A 139 -4.00 -0.12 -17.40
CA ILE A 139 -3.50 0.94 -18.29
C ILE A 139 -3.11 2.17 -17.46
N LYS A 140 -2.07 2.87 -17.88
CA LYS A 140 -1.78 4.22 -17.38
C LYS A 140 -2.68 5.20 -18.13
N LEU A 141 -3.43 6.00 -17.39
CA LEU A 141 -4.41 6.92 -17.94
C LEU A 141 -3.87 8.35 -18.01
N ALA A 142 -3.21 8.81 -16.94
CA ALA A 142 -2.64 10.14 -16.87
C ALA A 142 -1.39 10.16 -15.98
N GLN A 143 -0.51 11.13 -16.24
CA GLN A 143 0.63 11.48 -15.39
C GLN A 143 0.44 12.89 -14.87
N THR A 144 0.67 13.11 -13.58
CA THR A 144 0.58 14.42 -12.93
C THR A 144 1.83 14.71 -12.12
N PRO A 145 2.25 15.98 -11.98
CA PRO A 145 3.50 16.35 -11.31
C PRO A 145 3.45 16.19 -9.78
N ASN A 146 2.27 15.93 -9.21
CA ASN A 146 2.10 15.71 -7.79
C ASN A 146 0.89 14.80 -7.49
N ARG A 147 0.83 14.34 -6.24
CA ARG A 147 -0.23 13.49 -5.69
C ARG A 147 -1.60 14.16 -5.70
N TYR A 148 -1.66 15.45 -5.42
CA TYR A 148 -2.92 16.20 -5.31
C TYR A 148 -3.70 16.16 -6.63
N LEU A 149 -3.05 16.52 -7.73
CA LEU A 149 -3.65 16.52 -9.06
C LEU A 149 -4.08 15.11 -9.49
N ALA A 150 -3.26 14.08 -9.23
CA ALA A 150 -3.66 12.70 -9.46
C ALA A 150 -4.92 12.33 -8.67
N GLY A 151 -5.02 12.80 -7.41
CA GLY A 151 -6.17 12.59 -6.55
C GLY A 151 -7.45 13.23 -7.06
N LEU A 152 -7.38 14.45 -7.60
CA LEU A 152 -8.53 15.12 -8.21
C LEU A 152 -9.08 14.31 -9.39
N ILE A 153 -8.18 13.83 -10.26
CA ILE A 153 -8.56 12.97 -11.40
C ILE A 153 -9.16 11.65 -10.88
N GLU A 154 -8.55 11.03 -9.87
CA GLU A 154 -9.03 9.77 -9.28
C GLU A 154 -10.46 9.90 -8.74
N VAL A 155 -10.73 10.94 -7.95
CA VAL A 155 -12.07 11.21 -7.40
C VAL A 155 -13.08 11.41 -8.51
N LYS A 156 -12.73 12.20 -9.54
CA LYS A 156 -13.65 12.48 -10.63
C LYS A 156 -13.98 11.23 -11.46
N LEU A 157 -12.98 10.38 -11.72
CA LEU A 157 -13.19 9.15 -12.47
C LEU A 157 -13.96 8.09 -11.68
N LYS A 158 -13.82 8.04 -10.35
CA LYS A 158 -14.61 7.14 -9.50
C LYS A 158 -16.11 7.39 -9.60
N GLU A 159 -16.55 8.57 -10.03
CA GLU A 159 -17.97 8.84 -10.32
C GLU A 159 -18.50 8.06 -11.53
N HIS A 160 -17.62 7.59 -12.41
CA HIS A 160 -17.95 6.91 -13.67
C HIS A 160 -17.59 5.43 -13.69
N VAL A 161 -16.95 4.92 -12.64
CA VAL A 161 -16.42 3.55 -12.56
C VAL A 161 -16.82 2.92 -11.24
N SER A 162 -17.37 1.70 -11.26
CA SER A 162 -17.84 0.93 -10.09
C SER A 162 -17.05 -0.34 -9.86
#